data_AF-A0A9Q0E206-F1
#
_entry.id   AF-A0A9Q0E206-F1
#
_cell.length_a   1.000
_cell.length_b   1.000
_cell.length_c   1.000
_cell.angle_alpha   90.00
_cell.angle_beta   90.00
_cell.angle_gamma   90.00
#
_symmetry.space_group_name_H-M   'P 1'
#
loop_
_entity.id
_entity.type
_entity.pdbx_description
1 polymer ?
#
loop_
_entity_poly.entity_id
_entity_poly.type
_entity_poly.pdbx_seq_one_letter_code
_entity_poly.pdbx_strand_id
1 'polypeptide(L)'
;MLPHIGPPCGLLCVPTHAAPVQPGVLLQPGPDRAPPPGYTGQGLTLRCRSLLCKAELFQSFLSVVSAGDRSSLPDSLRGKELRSYWDYKQASHAYQQAWQQLRTQAFSLWPRSDRDLLGFR
;
A
#
# COMPACT_ATOMS: atom_id res chain seq x y z
N MET A 1 35.83 -28.98 -3.07
CA MET A 1 34.45 -28.94 -3.61
C MET A 1 33.65 -27.95 -2.78
N LEU A 2 33.39 -26.75 -3.30
CA LEU A 2 32.50 -25.78 -2.64
C LEU A 2 31.07 -26.03 -3.11
N PRO A 3 30.06 -26.08 -2.20
CA PRO A 3 28.67 -26.19 -2.60
C PRO A 3 28.19 -24.86 -3.20
N HIS A 4 27.63 -24.97 -4.41
CA HIS A 4 27.05 -23.89 -5.18
C HIS A 4 25.73 -23.46 -4.53
N ILE A 5 25.70 -22.31 -3.86
CA ILE A 5 24.46 -21.71 -3.35
C ILE A 5 23.71 -21.17 -4.57
N GLY A 6 22.65 -21.87 -4.99
CA GLY A 6 21.72 -21.39 -6.01
C GLY A 6 21.01 -20.10 -5.54
N PRO A 7 20.56 -19.23 -6.46
CA PRO A 7 19.85 -18.01 -6.10
C PRO A 7 18.55 -18.35 -5.36
N PRO A 8 18.15 -17.58 -4.33
CA PRO A 8 16.89 -17.82 -3.65
C PRO A 8 15.73 -17.67 -4.63
N CYS A 9 14.98 -18.76 -4.84
CA CYS A 9 13.71 -18.75 -5.54
C CYS A 9 12.80 -17.69 -4.88
N GLY A 10 12.16 -16.85 -5.71
CA GLY A 10 11.50 -15.61 -5.30
C GLY A 10 10.69 -15.72 -4.01
N LEU A 11 11.14 -14.98 -2.99
CA LEU A 11 10.39 -14.76 -1.76
C LEU A 11 9.07 -14.06 -2.10
N LEU A 12 7.98 -14.84 -2.14
CA LEU A 12 6.64 -14.29 -2.08
C LEU A 12 6.44 -13.73 -0.67
N CYS A 13 6.28 -12.42 -0.55
CA CYS A 13 5.90 -11.78 0.71
C CYS A 13 4.45 -12.18 1.03
N VAL A 14 4.26 -13.07 2.01
CA VAL A 14 2.92 -13.42 2.53
C VAL A 14 2.63 -12.53 3.75
N PRO A 15 1.72 -11.55 3.64
CA PRO A 15 1.29 -10.79 4.80
C PRO A 15 0.26 -11.57 5.61
N THR A 16 0.63 -12.04 6.79
CA THR A 16 -0.33 -12.63 7.74
C THR A 16 -0.88 -11.53 8.65
N HIS A 17 -2.05 -10.97 8.32
CA HIS A 17 -2.84 -10.21 9.29
C HIS A 17 -3.86 -11.17 9.93
N ALA A 18 -4.03 -11.14 11.25
CA ALA A 18 -4.99 -11.96 11.97
C ALA A 18 -6.43 -11.46 11.69
N ALA A 19 -7.00 -11.86 10.55
CA ALA A 19 -8.40 -11.68 10.21
C ALA A 19 -8.94 -12.99 9.60
N PRO A 20 -10.19 -13.38 9.86
CA PRO A 20 -10.74 -14.64 9.37
C PRO A 20 -10.72 -14.66 7.85
N VAL A 21 -10.05 -15.68 7.31
CA VAL A 21 -9.99 -15.99 5.87
C VAL A 21 -11.42 -16.18 5.36
N GLN A 22 -11.85 -15.33 4.43
CA GLN A 22 -13.05 -15.60 3.63
C GLN A 22 -12.71 -16.76 2.68
N PRO A 23 -13.38 -17.91 2.74
CA PRO A 23 -13.12 -19.02 1.83
C PRO A 23 -13.71 -18.65 0.46
N GLY A 24 -12.90 -18.12 -0.45
CA GLY A 24 -13.41 -17.81 -1.80
C GLY A 24 -12.48 -17.14 -2.80
N VAL A 25 -11.32 -16.60 -2.41
CA VAL A 25 -10.35 -16.09 -3.40
C VAL A 25 -9.34 -17.16 -3.73
N LEU A 26 -9.80 -18.23 -4.39
CA LEU A 26 -8.92 -19.09 -5.16
C LEU A 26 -8.64 -18.35 -6.47
N LEU A 27 -7.40 -17.90 -6.66
CA LEU A 27 -6.90 -17.47 -7.97
C LEU A 27 -7.03 -18.67 -8.91
N GLN A 28 -8.14 -18.79 -9.64
CA GLN A 28 -8.23 -19.75 -10.74
C GLN A 28 -7.80 -19.06 -12.04
N PRO A 29 -6.65 -19.43 -12.62
CA PRO A 29 -6.40 -19.14 -14.02
C PRO A 29 -7.33 -20.01 -14.87
N GLY A 30 -8.14 -19.38 -15.73
CA GLY A 30 -8.94 -20.10 -16.72
C GLY A 30 -8.05 -20.86 -17.71
N PRO A 31 -8.49 -21.99 -18.27
CA PRO A 31 -7.67 -22.80 -19.15
C PRO A 31 -7.64 -22.21 -20.57
N ASP A 32 -6.52 -22.46 -21.24
CA ASP A 32 -6.31 -22.40 -22.68
C ASP A 32 -5.92 -21.05 -23.32
N ARG A 33 -4.60 -20.74 -23.23
CA ARG A 33 -3.78 -20.39 -24.41
C ARG A 33 -2.29 -20.48 -24.05
N ALA A 34 -1.53 -21.27 -24.79
CA ALA A 34 -0.08 -21.38 -24.61
C ALA A 34 0.63 -20.03 -24.87
N PRO A 35 1.56 -19.58 -24.01
CA PRO A 35 2.31 -18.35 -24.24
C PRO A 35 3.45 -18.53 -25.25
N PRO A 36 3.76 -17.53 -26.09
CA PRO A 36 4.91 -17.55 -26.99
C PRO A 36 6.25 -17.52 -26.22
N PRO A 37 7.34 -18.07 -26.79
CA PRO A 37 8.64 -18.11 -26.12
C PRO A 37 9.29 -16.73 -26.15
N GLY A 38 9.48 -16.15 -24.97
CA GLY A 38 10.09 -14.85 -24.78
C GLY A 38 9.08 -13.85 -24.22
N TYR A 39 9.32 -13.41 -22.98
CA TYR A 39 8.62 -12.34 -22.27
C TYR A 39 7.09 -12.51 -22.06
N THR A 40 6.67 -13.46 -21.24
CA THR A 40 5.37 -13.35 -20.53
C THR A 40 5.48 -12.39 -19.34
N GLY A 41 5.62 -11.11 -19.62
CA GLY A 41 5.08 -10.08 -18.72
C GLY A 41 3.58 -10.11 -18.88
N GLN A 42 2.91 -11.09 -18.26
CA GLN A 42 1.45 -11.12 -18.20
C GLN A 42 1.00 -9.75 -17.73
N GLY A 43 0.20 -9.08 -18.56
CA GLY A 43 -0.35 -7.78 -18.25
C GLY A 43 -0.89 -7.81 -16.84
N LEU A 44 -0.32 -6.96 -15.98
CA LEU A 44 -0.83 -6.69 -14.65
C LEU A 44 -2.21 -6.04 -14.85
N THR A 45 -3.20 -6.89 -15.10
CA THR A 45 -4.59 -6.51 -15.03
C THR A 45 -4.78 -5.86 -13.68
N LEU A 46 -5.56 -4.78 -13.65
CA LEU A 46 -6.00 -4.04 -12.45
C LEU A 46 -6.58 -4.93 -11.33
N ARG A 47 -6.71 -6.23 -11.58
CA ARG A 47 -7.36 -7.26 -10.76
C ARG A 47 -6.46 -7.92 -9.71
N CYS A 48 -5.16 -7.66 -9.68
CA CYS A 48 -4.24 -8.19 -8.66
C CYS A 48 -3.66 -7.07 -7.77
N ARG A 49 -4.52 -6.18 -7.26
CA ARG A 49 -4.08 -5.26 -6.21
C ARG A 49 -3.94 -6.05 -4.91
N SER A 50 -2.76 -6.00 -4.31
CA SER A 50 -2.56 -6.55 -2.96
C SER A 50 -3.48 -5.82 -1.98
N LEU A 51 -4.11 -6.56 -1.05
CA LEU A 51 -4.90 -6.01 0.05
C LEU A 51 -4.08 -5.07 0.96
N LEU A 52 -2.75 -5.15 0.90
CA LEU A 52 -1.85 -4.25 1.62
C LEU A 52 -1.35 -3.07 0.77
N CYS A 53 -1.82 -2.91 -0.47
CA CYS A 53 -1.40 -1.75 -1.24
C CYS A 53 -1.94 -0.46 -0.61
N LYS A 54 -1.25 0.66 -0.86
CA LYS A 54 -1.59 1.96 -0.27
C LYS A 54 -3.04 2.37 -0.51
N ALA A 55 -3.60 2.00 -1.68
CA ALA A 55 -4.99 2.30 -2.03
C ALA A 55 -5.98 1.52 -1.16
N GLU A 56 -5.83 0.19 -1.01
CA GLU A 56 -6.72 -0.62 -0.19
C GLU A 56 -6.67 -0.25 1.30
N LEU A 57 -5.47 0.02 1.82
CA LEU A 57 -5.29 0.52 3.19
C LEU A 57 -5.96 1.88 3.38
N PHE A 58 -5.87 2.77 2.38
CA PHE A 58 -6.51 4.06 2.45
C PHE A 58 -8.04 3.95 2.42
N GLN A 59 -8.60 3.09 1.58
CA GLN A 59 -10.04 2.83 1.54
C GLN A 59 -10.54 2.25 2.88
N SER A 60 -9.79 1.32 3.48
CA SER A 60 -10.10 0.80 4.81
C SER A 60 -10.05 1.88 5.89
N PHE A 61 -9.07 2.79 5.84
CA PHE A 61 -9.00 3.95 6.72
C PHE A 61 -10.21 4.89 6.54
N LEU A 62 -10.60 5.21 5.30
CA LEU A 62 -11.76 6.06 5.02
C LEU A 62 -13.06 5.43 5.54
N SER A 63 -13.21 4.11 5.42
CA SER A 63 -14.35 3.38 5.99
C SER A 63 -14.45 3.60 7.51
N VAL A 64 -13.34 3.47 8.24
CA VAL A 64 -13.30 3.72 9.69
C VAL A 64 -13.63 5.17 10.03
N VAL A 65 -13.06 6.14 9.29
CA VAL A 65 -13.34 7.57 9.52
C VAL A 65 -14.80 7.91 9.27
N SER A 66 -15.42 7.30 8.24
CA SER A 66 -16.82 7.55 7.89
C SER A 66 -17.82 6.92 8.87
N ALA A 67 -17.45 5.80 9.50
CA ALA A 67 -18.29 5.13 10.49
C ALA A 67 -18.24 5.81 11.87
N GLY A 68 -17.19 6.57 12.16
CA GLY A 68 -17.02 7.30 13.41
C GLY A 68 -17.88 8.56 13.50
N ASP A 69 -18.29 8.92 14.71
CA ASP A 69 -18.95 10.21 14.95
C ASP A 69 -17.97 11.37 14.67
N ARG A 70 -18.44 12.43 14.01
CA ARG A 70 -17.62 13.60 13.67
C ARG A 70 -17.05 14.28 14.91
N SER A 71 -17.78 14.21 16.02
CA SER A 71 -17.36 14.78 17.31
C SER A 71 -16.19 14.02 17.96
N SER A 72 -15.96 12.76 17.57
CA SER A 72 -14.89 11.92 18.12
C SER A 72 -13.64 11.85 17.24
N LEU A 73 -13.75 12.23 15.96
CA LEU A 73 -12.61 12.34 15.04
C LEU A 73 -11.59 13.38 15.54
N PRO A 74 -10.29 13.27 15.25
CA PRO A 74 -9.33 14.34 15.51
C PRO A 74 -9.68 15.62 14.75
N ASP A 75 -9.37 16.80 15.31
CA ASP A 75 -9.64 18.10 14.67
C ASP A 75 -9.04 18.23 13.27
N SER A 76 -7.92 17.56 13.00
CA SER A 76 -7.30 17.55 11.69
C SER A 76 -8.14 16.88 10.59
N LEU A 77 -9.05 15.97 10.98
CA LEU A 77 -10.00 15.30 10.10
C LEU A 77 -11.39 15.96 10.14
N ARG A 78 -11.64 16.89 11.07
CA ARG A 78 -12.92 17.61 11.18
C ARG A 78 -12.91 18.83 10.25
N GLY A 79 -13.97 18.99 9.46
CA GLY A 79 -14.30 20.25 8.77
C GLY A 79 -13.37 20.67 7.63
N LYS A 80 -12.26 19.96 7.39
CA LYS A 80 -11.38 20.17 6.23
C LYS A 80 -11.85 19.32 5.05
N GLU A 81 -11.84 19.90 3.87
CA GLU A 81 -12.09 19.16 2.63
C GLU A 81 -10.82 18.41 2.20
N LEU A 82 -10.61 17.22 2.76
CA LEU A 82 -9.52 16.32 2.39
C LEU A 82 -9.99 15.42 1.23
N ARG A 83 -9.26 15.39 0.11
CA ARG A 83 -9.72 14.72 -1.11
C ARG A 83 -8.80 13.60 -1.58
N SER A 84 -7.51 13.69 -1.28
CA SER A 84 -6.50 12.75 -1.73
C SER A 84 -5.77 12.09 -0.56
N TYR A 85 -5.18 10.92 -0.81
CA TYR A 85 -4.33 10.22 0.14
C TYR A 85 -3.26 11.15 0.74
N TRP A 86 -2.69 12.03 -0.09
CA TRP A 86 -1.74 13.03 0.37
C TRP A 86 -2.32 14.04 1.36
N ASP A 87 -3.55 14.53 1.13
CA ASP A 87 -4.20 15.49 2.05
C ASP A 87 -4.40 14.86 3.43
N TYR A 88 -4.87 13.61 3.48
CA TYR A 88 -5.03 12.87 4.73
C TYR A 88 -3.69 12.62 5.43
N LYS A 89 -2.63 12.33 4.67
CA LYS A 89 -1.27 12.25 5.23
C LYS A 89 -0.80 13.58 5.80
N GLN A 90 -1.14 14.71 5.19
CA GLN A 90 -0.74 16.03 5.68
C GLN A 90 -1.55 16.48 6.90
N ALA A 91 -2.80 16.02 7.02
CA ALA A 91 -3.64 16.32 8.18
C ALA A 91 -3.02 15.84 9.51
N SER A 92 -2.17 14.80 9.51
CA SER A 92 -1.44 14.35 10.71
C SER A 92 -0.22 15.24 11.02
N HIS A 93 -0.47 16.50 11.37
CA HIS A 93 0.56 17.52 11.59
C HIS A 93 1.69 17.09 12.55
N ALA A 94 1.35 16.51 13.70
CA ALA A 94 2.34 16.06 14.69
C ALA A 94 3.30 15.00 14.11
N TYR A 95 2.76 14.04 13.34
CA TYR A 95 3.56 13.03 12.65
C TYR A 95 4.47 13.66 11.59
N GLN A 96 3.94 14.57 10.77
CA GLN A 96 4.73 15.24 9.73
C GLN A 96 5.87 16.07 10.32
N GLN A 97 5.64 16.76 11.43
CA GLN A 97 6.66 17.53 12.15
C GLN A 97 7.76 16.63 12.72
N ALA A 98 7.38 15.56 13.42
CA ALA A 98 8.35 14.59 13.95
C ALA A 98 9.18 13.95 12.83
N TRP A 99 8.53 13.58 11.72
CA TRP A 99 9.21 13.03 10.55
C TRP A 99 10.16 14.03 9.89
N GLN A 100 9.77 15.31 9.82
CA GLN A 100 10.63 16.37 9.30
C GLN A 100 11.87 16.56 10.19
N GLN A 101 11.69 16.63 11.51
CA GLN A 101 12.81 16.78 12.46
C GLN A 101 13.79 15.62 12.33
N LEU A 102 13.30 14.38 12.37
CA LEU A 102 14.13 13.18 12.22
C LEU A 102 14.94 13.21 10.93
N ARG A 103 14.31 13.61 9.82
CA ARG A 103 14.99 13.74 8.53
C ARG A 103 16.06 14.81 8.53
N THR A 104 15.78 15.98 9.09
CA THR A 104 16.77 17.07 9.14
C THR A 104 17.98 16.73 10.01
N GLN A 105 17.78 15.91 11.06
CA GLN A 105 18.83 15.59 12.01
C GLN A 105 19.69 14.39 11.58
N ALA A 106 19.08 13.33 11.05
CA ALA A 106 19.77 12.06 10.81
C ALA A 106 19.74 11.59 9.34
N PHE A 107 18.80 12.09 8.52
CA PHE A 107 18.55 11.55 7.18
C PHE A 107 18.35 12.65 6.13
N SER A 108 19.30 13.57 6.04
CA SER A 108 19.22 14.73 5.14
C SER A 108 19.09 14.34 3.66
N LEU A 109 19.66 13.20 3.27
CA LEU A 109 19.62 12.66 1.90
C LEU A 109 18.60 11.52 1.70
N TRP A 110 17.61 11.38 2.59
CA TRP A 110 16.62 10.29 2.50
C TRP A 110 15.85 10.33 1.17
N PRO A 111 15.92 9.27 0.33
CA PRO A 111 15.19 9.22 -0.92
C PRO A 111 13.67 9.31 -0.70
N ARG A 112 12.99 10.09 -1.54
CA ARG A 112 11.53 10.24 -1.48
C ARG A 112 10.92 9.72 -2.77
N SER A 113 9.84 8.97 -2.62
CA SER A 113 8.95 8.71 -3.75
C SER A 113 8.37 10.02 -4.26
N ASP A 114 8.13 10.07 -5.57
CA ASP A 114 7.45 11.19 -6.20
C ASP A 114 6.09 11.43 -5.52
N ARG A 115 5.77 12.70 -5.28
CA ARG A 115 4.51 13.11 -4.67
C ARG A 115 3.34 12.79 -5.59
N ASP A 116 3.53 12.79 -6.90
CA ASP A 116 2.46 12.57 -7.87
C ASP A 116 1.85 11.16 -7.73
N LEU A 117 2.63 10.20 -7.20
CA LEU A 117 2.17 8.85 -6.87
C LEU A 117 1.22 8.79 -5.67
N LEU A 118 1.05 9.89 -4.93
CA LEU A 118 0.24 9.99 -3.71
C LEU A 118 -1.07 10.78 -3.91
N GLY A 119 -1.35 11.24 -5.13
CA GLY A 119 -2.53 12.03 -5.47
C GLY A 119 -3.83 11.23 -5.68
N PHE A 120 -3.84 9.93 -5.39
CA PHE A 120 -5.03 9.09 -5.55
C PHE A 120 -6.08 9.35 -4.45
N ARG A 121 -7.33 8.98 -4.72
CA ARG A 121 -8.49 9.15 -3.84
C ARG A 121 -9.00 7.80 -3.34
#